data_AF-A0AAD6RNL3-F1
#
_entry.id   AF-A0AAD6RNL3-F1
#
_cell.length_a   1.000
_cell.length_b   1.000
_cell.length_c   1.000
_cell.angle_alpha   90.00
_cell.angle_beta   90.00
_cell.angle_gamma   90.00
#
_symmetry.space_group_name_H-M   'P 1'
#
loop_
_entity.id
_entity.type
_entity.pdbx_description
1 polymer ?
#
loop_
_entity_poly.entity_id
_entity_poly.type
_entity_poly.pdbx_seq_one_letter_code
_entity_poly.pdbx_strand_id
1 'polypeptide(L)'
;MQLLKALSFAAFFNLLLLISQAVYMLQNMAGIGSLVDLLLFYTLERILYNRMVCSLRQNSQQVKKAIALWLMLEEIGYRDLIRTINSFDNATIESLFYEALQCLLCIHPNSPPPFESDETPIFTGLFDEPMNPRFFYYNREFMYKRYMHIMETVCDQIFGETKAVEVDESSLRPAINPFGEGSSTGHEGVAVYAAGTSSRASGQVIGETSRQSSLNPDASEFNPGQTPEDSRTMFLTFSLGYPLSRDEIIDFFTSNCGEVVQNVFIESTQPGKDPQFGRIVFANSLVIPRVLNGQTKAKFMVNRKHLWARIYVPRRRGSS
;
A
#
# COMPACT_ATOMS: atom_id res chain seq x y z
N MET A 1 -32.54 19.48 15.29
CA MET A 1 -32.25 19.28 13.84
C MET A 1 -31.18 20.24 13.27
N GLN A 2 -31.10 21.53 13.63
CA GLN A 2 -30.02 22.40 13.11
C GLN A 2 -28.63 22.14 13.74
N LEU A 3 -28.52 21.82 15.03
CA LEU A 3 -27.24 21.45 15.66
C LEU A 3 -26.54 20.25 14.98
N LEU A 4 -27.31 19.24 14.55
CA LEU A 4 -26.78 18.08 13.84
C LEU A 4 -26.15 18.47 12.49
N LYS A 5 -26.73 19.46 11.79
CA LYS A 5 -26.17 20.02 10.54
C LYS A 5 -24.91 20.86 10.81
N ALA A 6 -24.84 21.58 11.92
CA ALA A 6 -23.65 22.36 12.29
C ALA A 6 -22.47 21.46 12.72
N LEU A 7 -22.73 20.41 13.50
CA LEU A 7 -21.73 19.38 13.84
C LEU A 7 -21.28 18.61 12.60
N SER A 8 -22.20 18.24 11.71
CA SER A 8 -21.88 17.67 10.40
C SER A 8 -21.02 18.60 9.55
N PHE A 9 -21.26 19.92 9.55
CA PHE A 9 -20.43 20.87 8.79
C PHE A 9 -19.03 21.03 9.38
N ALA A 10 -18.87 21.05 10.71
CA ALA A 10 -17.55 21.12 11.36
C ALA A 10 -16.76 19.80 11.20
N ALA A 11 -17.44 18.65 11.25
CA ALA A 11 -16.86 17.35 10.93
C ALA A 11 -16.47 17.30 9.44
N PHE A 12 -17.34 17.74 8.53
CA PHE A 12 -17.05 17.87 7.11
C PHE A 12 -15.90 18.82 6.83
N PHE A 13 -15.75 19.92 7.58
CA PHE A 13 -14.64 20.87 7.39
C PHE A 13 -13.31 20.30 7.89
N ASN A 14 -13.29 19.60 9.03
CA ASN A 14 -12.09 18.90 9.52
C ASN A 14 -11.74 17.67 8.68
N LEU A 15 -12.75 16.95 8.17
CA LEU A 15 -12.56 15.86 7.21
C LEU A 15 -12.07 16.42 5.87
N LEU A 16 -12.63 17.52 5.37
CA LEU A 16 -12.12 18.21 4.19
C LEU A 16 -10.71 18.76 4.46
N LEU A 17 -10.36 19.13 5.69
CA LEU A 17 -9.00 19.51 6.05
C LEU A 17 -8.05 18.31 6.09
N LEU A 18 -8.47 17.16 6.61
CA LEU A 18 -7.68 15.92 6.63
C LEU A 18 -7.54 15.30 5.24
N ILE A 19 -8.62 15.27 4.45
CA ILE A 19 -8.60 14.89 3.04
C ILE A 19 -7.79 15.92 2.26
N SER A 20 -7.95 17.23 2.49
CA SER A 20 -7.13 18.25 1.81
C SER A 20 -5.68 18.19 2.26
N GLN A 21 -5.35 17.77 3.48
CA GLN A 21 -3.97 17.52 3.91
C GLN A 21 -3.44 16.25 3.25
N ALA A 22 -4.17 15.14 3.25
CA ALA A 22 -3.80 13.91 2.55
C ALA A 22 -3.64 14.15 1.04
N VAL A 23 -4.56 14.87 0.41
CA VAL A 23 -4.55 15.23 -1.01
C VAL A 23 -3.45 16.26 -1.31
N TYR A 24 -3.17 17.23 -0.43
CA TYR A 24 -2.04 18.16 -0.60
C TYR A 24 -0.68 17.46 -0.39
N MET A 25 -0.61 16.45 0.48
CA MET A 25 0.57 15.58 0.64
C MET A 25 0.73 14.64 -0.58
N LEU A 26 -0.37 14.12 -1.14
CA LEU A 26 -0.37 13.32 -2.37
C LEU A 26 -0.05 14.17 -3.62
N GLN A 27 -0.49 15.43 -3.68
CA GLN A 27 -0.28 16.33 -4.82
C GLN A 27 1.10 17.01 -4.82
N ASN A 28 1.76 17.15 -3.66
CA ASN A 28 3.09 17.75 -3.57
C ASN A 28 4.26 16.75 -3.52
N MET A 29 4.02 15.43 -3.50
CA MET A 29 5.08 14.44 -3.24
C MET A 29 5.20 13.35 -4.31
N ALA A 30 5.90 13.70 -5.40
CA ALA A 30 6.51 12.71 -6.28
C ALA A 30 7.70 12.03 -5.57
N GLY A 31 7.55 10.76 -5.22
CA GLY A 31 8.67 9.92 -4.76
C GLY A 31 8.32 8.87 -3.69
N ILE A 32 9.20 7.88 -3.55
CA ILE A 32 9.08 6.70 -2.67
C ILE A 32 8.85 7.06 -1.18
N GLY A 33 9.21 8.28 -0.75
CA GLY A 33 8.95 8.78 0.60
C GLY A 33 7.46 8.84 0.95
N SER A 34 6.58 9.23 0.01
CA SER A 34 5.16 9.45 0.29
C SER A 34 4.44 8.16 0.73
N LEU A 35 4.82 7.00 0.17
CA LEU A 35 4.28 5.72 0.59
C LEU A 35 4.80 5.30 1.98
N VAL A 36 6.05 5.61 2.34
CA VAL A 36 6.57 5.32 3.68
C VAL A 36 5.82 6.14 4.73
N ASP A 37 5.59 7.42 4.47
CA ASP A 37 4.82 8.29 5.35
C ASP A 37 3.35 7.87 5.46
N LEU A 38 2.73 7.42 4.35
CA LEU A 38 1.37 6.84 4.35
C LEU A 38 1.31 5.55 5.20
N LEU A 39 2.30 4.66 5.06
CA LEU A 39 2.41 3.41 5.82
C LEU A 39 2.71 3.64 7.31
N LEU A 40 3.33 4.78 7.66
CA LEU A 40 3.55 5.24 9.03
C LEU A 40 2.29 5.87 9.63
N PHE A 41 1.57 6.71 8.86
CA PHE A 41 0.33 7.33 9.29
C PHE A 41 -0.71 6.27 9.66
N TYR A 42 -0.94 5.30 8.78
CA TYR A 42 -1.87 4.19 9.00
C TYR A 42 -1.28 3.02 9.82
N THR A 43 -0.42 3.29 10.81
CA THR A 43 0.23 2.23 11.60
C THR A 43 -0.78 1.43 12.43
N LEU A 44 -1.85 2.06 12.95
CA LEU A 44 -2.81 1.43 13.84
C LEU A 44 -3.73 0.44 13.10
N GLU A 45 -4.17 0.84 11.92
CA GLU A 45 -4.96 0.07 10.96
C GLU A 45 -4.17 -1.16 10.52
N ARG A 46 -2.85 -1.01 10.35
CA ARG A 46 -1.92 -2.10 9.99
C ARG A 46 -1.65 -3.05 11.16
N ILE A 47 -1.63 -2.58 12.40
CA ILE A 47 -1.65 -3.46 13.59
C ILE A 47 -2.93 -4.29 13.60
N LEU A 48 -4.09 -3.63 13.46
CA LEU A 48 -5.40 -4.28 13.53
C LEU A 48 -5.61 -5.29 12.38
N TYR A 49 -5.18 -4.95 11.16
CA TYR A 49 -5.15 -5.84 10.00
C TYR A 49 -4.31 -7.11 10.29
N ASN A 50 -3.06 -6.93 10.72
CA ASN A 50 -2.17 -8.05 11.04
C ASN A 50 -2.72 -8.89 12.20
N ARG A 51 -3.37 -8.28 13.19
CA ARG A 51 -4.03 -8.99 14.30
C ARG A 51 -5.14 -9.91 13.77
N MET A 52 -6.03 -9.41 12.92
CA MET A 52 -7.11 -10.23 12.34
C MET A 52 -6.60 -11.31 11.38
N VAL A 53 -5.70 -10.98 10.45
CA VAL A 53 -5.20 -11.94 9.45
C VAL A 53 -4.31 -13.01 10.10
N CYS A 54 -3.33 -12.61 10.92
CA CYS A 54 -2.33 -13.54 11.44
C CYS A 54 -2.81 -14.28 12.71
N SER A 55 -3.54 -13.60 13.60
CA SER A 55 -3.95 -14.20 14.89
C SER A 55 -5.35 -14.80 14.85
N LEU A 56 -6.32 -14.13 14.22
CA LEU A 56 -7.70 -14.64 14.07
C LEU A 56 -7.89 -15.49 12.81
N ARG A 57 -6.86 -15.60 11.95
CA ARG A 57 -6.87 -16.37 10.69
C ARG A 57 -7.96 -15.94 9.69
N GLN A 58 -8.40 -14.69 9.79
CA GLN A 58 -9.42 -14.13 8.91
C GLN A 58 -8.87 -13.83 7.51
N ASN A 59 -9.73 -13.90 6.48
CA ASN A 59 -9.33 -13.70 5.09
C ASN A 59 -8.84 -12.25 4.85
N SER A 60 -7.63 -12.10 4.30
CA SER A 60 -6.99 -10.80 4.05
C SER A 60 -7.85 -9.78 3.30
N GLN A 61 -8.57 -10.22 2.26
CA GLN A 61 -9.45 -9.33 1.50
C GLN A 61 -10.71 -8.96 2.29
N GLN A 62 -11.25 -9.85 3.12
CA GLN A 62 -12.37 -9.50 4.01
C GLN A 62 -11.94 -8.53 5.12
N VAL A 63 -10.76 -8.75 5.72
CA VAL A 63 -10.18 -7.85 6.74
C VAL A 63 -9.94 -6.45 6.16
N LYS A 64 -9.40 -6.37 4.93
CA LYS A 64 -9.25 -5.09 4.20
C LYS A 64 -10.60 -4.35 4.11
N LYS A 65 -11.67 -5.06 3.69
CA LYS A 65 -13.01 -4.48 3.56
C LYS A 65 -13.58 -4.00 4.90
N ALA A 66 -13.41 -4.77 5.98
CA ALA A 66 -13.87 -4.38 7.31
C ALA A 66 -13.18 -3.09 7.82
N ILE A 67 -11.86 -2.98 7.63
CA ILE A 67 -11.12 -1.76 8.00
C ILE A 67 -11.52 -0.56 7.14
N ALA A 68 -11.74 -0.76 5.83
CA ALA A 68 -12.26 0.32 4.97
C ALA A 68 -13.65 0.82 5.40
N LEU A 69 -14.52 -0.06 5.92
CA LEU A 69 -15.79 0.35 6.53
C LEU A 69 -15.53 1.19 7.79
N TRP A 70 -14.66 0.74 8.70
CA TRP A 70 -14.41 1.48 9.95
C TRP A 70 -13.76 2.84 9.69
N LEU A 71 -12.84 2.95 8.73
CA LEU A 71 -12.33 4.25 8.26
C LEU A 71 -13.47 5.15 7.76
N MET A 72 -14.38 4.63 6.93
CA MET A 72 -15.56 5.39 6.46
C MET A 72 -16.44 5.86 7.62
N LEU A 73 -16.61 5.03 8.67
CA LEU A 73 -17.35 5.39 9.87
C LEU A 73 -16.65 6.50 10.68
N GLU A 74 -15.33 6.45 10.85
CA GLU A 74 -14.59 7.54 11.50
C GLU A 74 -14.78 8.87 10.77
N GLU A 75 -14.73 8.85 9.43
CA GLU A 75 -14.91 10.04 8.60
C GLU A 75 -16.30 10.68 8.72
N ILE A 76 -17.38 9.89 8.83
CA ILE A 76 -18.73 10.43 9.04
C ILE A 76 -19.00 10.86 10.48
N GLY A 77 -18.06 10.62 11.41
CA GLY A 77 -18.06 11.20 12.76
C GLY A 77 -17.88 10.20 13.92
N TYR A 78 -17.82 8.90 13.66
CA TYR A 78 -17.61 7.87 14.69
C TYR A 78 -16.13 7.76 15.07
N ARG A 79 -15.59 8.81 15.72
CA ARG A 79 -14.16 9.00 16.00
C ARG A 79 -13.53 7.92 16.88
N ASP A 80 -12.23 7.67 16.66
CA ASP A 80 -11.39 6.71 17.38
C ASP A 80 -11.93 5.26 17.37
N LEU A 81 -12.77 4.91 16.39
CA LEU A 81 -13.37 3.60 16.21
C LEU A 81 -12.32 2.49 16.08
N ILE A 82 -11.31 2.69 15.23
CA ILE A 82 -10.25 1.70 14.96
C ILE A 82 -9.37 1.52 16.21
N ARG A 83 -9.12 2.61 16.95
CA ARG A 83 -8.42 2.58 18.25
C ARG A 83 -9.21 1.78 19.27
N THR A 84 -10.51 2.02 19.38
CA THR A 84 -11.42 1.33 20.30
C THR A 84 -11.51 -0.15 19.97
N ILE A 85 -11.76 -0.50 18.70
CA ILE A 85 -11.80 -1.90 18.21
C ILE A 85 -10.49 -2.62 18.54
N ASN A 86 -9.33 -2.01 18.24
CA ASN A 86 -8.04 -2.63 18.53
C ASN A 86 -7.73 -2.75 20.04
N SER A 87 -8.48 -2.08 20.92
CA SER A 87 -8.30 -2.22 22.37
C SER A 87 -9.02 -3.44 22.98
N PHE A 88 -10.04 -3.99 22.29
CA PHE A 88 -10.76 -5.18 22.75
C PHE A 88 -9.95 -6.48 22.63
N ASP A 89 -10.49 -7.55 23.21
CA ASP A 89 -10.00 -8.91 23.06
C ASP A 89 -10.28 -9.49 21.66
N ASN A 90 -9.71 -10.67 21.41
CA ASN A 90 -9.78 -11.31 20.10
C ASN A 90 -11.19 -11.78 19.70
N ALA A 91 -12.03 -12.23 20.63
CA ALA A 91 -13.39 -12.70 20.33
C ALA A 91 -14.33 -11.52 20.04
N THR A 92 -14.20 -10.43 20.80
CA THR A 92 -14.94 -9.19 20.52
C THR A 92 -14.58 -8.61 19.15
N ILE A 93 -13.29 -8.54 18.79
CA ILE A 93 -12.86 -8.10 17.45
C ILE A 93 -13.43 -8.99 16.34
N GLU A 94 -13.52 -10.30 16.56
CA GLU A 94 -14.10 -11.24 15.61
C GLU A 94 -15.61 -11.01 15.40
N SER A 95 -16.38 -10.75 16.46
CA SER A 95 -17.80 -10.36 16.33
C SER A 95 -17.96 -9.06 15.54
N LEU A 96 -17.22 -8.02 15.93
CA LEU A 96 -17.25 -6.71 15.27
C LEU A 96 -16.80 -6.80 13.80
N PHE A 97 -15.89 -7.72 13.46
CA PHE A 97 -15.49 -8.01 12.09
C PHE A 97 -16.65 -8.60 11.27
N TYR A 98 -17.36 -9.62 11.77
CA TYR A 98 -18.51 -10.19 11.07
C TYR A 98 -19.66 -9.20 10.95
N GLU A 99 -19.92 -8.40 11.98
CA GLU A 99 -20.88 -7.29 11.97
C GLU A 99 -20.53 -6.25 10.89
N ALA A 100 -19.25 -5.88 10.75
CA ALA A 100 -18.80 -5.00 9.68
C ALA A 100 -19.06 -5.59 8.27
N LEU A 101 -18.90 -6.90 8.09
CA LEU A 101 -19.26 -7.55 6.83
C LEU A 101 -20.77 -7.49 6.55
N GLN A 102 -21.64 -7.58 7.57
CA GLN A 102 -23.08 -7.38 7.39
C GLN A 102 -23.42 -5.93 6.99
N CYS A 103 -22.79 -4.93 7.61
CA CYS A 103 -22.93 -3.52 7.19
C CYS A 103 -22.58 -3.31 5.70
N LEU A 104 -21.54 -3.99 5.22
CA LEU A 104 -21.13 -3.95 3.81
C LEU A 104 -22.17 -4.56 2.87
N LEU A 105 -22.88 -5.60 3.31
CA LEU A 105 -24.04 -6.13 2.59
C LEU A 105 -25.20 -5.13 2.58
N CYS A 106 -25.39 -4.31 3.61
CA CYS A 106 -26.47 -3.30 3.63
C CYS A 106 -26.19 -2.10 2.71
N ILE A 107 -24.92 -1.67 2.55
CA ILE A 107 -24.59 -0.51 1.70
C ILE A 107 -24.42 -0.84 0.21
N HIS A 108 -24.35 -2.12 -0.18
CA HIS A 108 -24.08 -2.47 -1.57
C HIS A 108 -25.22 -1.99 -2.52
N PRO A 109 -24.95 -1.55 -3.77
CA PRO A 109 -25.97 -0.91 -4.62
C PRO A 109 -27.19 -1.79 -4.90
N ASN A 110 -26.96 -3.09 -5.06
CA ASN A 110 -27.99 -4.08 -5.42
C ASN A 110 -28.69 -4.71 -4.20
N SER A 111 -28.55 -4.13 -3.01
CA SER A 111 -29.08 -4.72 -1.78
C SER A 111 -30.60 -4.61 -1.70
N PRO A 112 -31.30 -5.66 -1.22
CA PRO A 112 -32.74 -5.57 -0.98
C PRO A 112 -33.05 -4.58 0.15
N PRO A 113 -34.26 -4.01 0.19
CA PRO A 113 -34.71 -3.26 1.35
C PRO A 113 -34.78 -4.17 2.60
N PRO A 114 -34.35 -3.67 3.78
CA PRO A 114 -34.45 -4.41 5.03
C PRO A 114 -35.92 -4.62 5.43
N PHE A 115 -36.21 -5.73 6.09
CA PHE A 115 -37.53 -6.04 6.62
C PHE A 115 -37.86 -5.20 7.87
N GLU A 116 -39.13 -5.14 8.26
CA GLU A 116 -39.57 -4.46 9.49
C GLU A 116 -38.99 -5.11 10.76
N SER A 117 -38.55 -6.37 10.70
CA SER A 117 -37.85 -7.08 11.77
C SER A 117 -36.35 -6.80 11.88
N ASP A 118 -35.73 -6.15 10.89
CA ASP A 118 -34.26 -6.00 10.80
C ASP A 118 -33.75 -4.83 11.66
N GLU A 119 -34.12 -4.82 12.94
CA GLU A 119 -33.69 -3.84 13.95
C GLU A 119 -32.54 -4.33 14.84
N THR A 120 -32.00 -5.54 14.59
CA THR A 120 -30.88 -6.10 15.34
C THR A 120 -29.73 -5.09 15.41
N PRO A 121 -29.33 -4.61 16.60
CA PRO A 121 -28.35 -3.55 16.70
C PRO A 121 -26.97 -4.05 16.30
N ILE A 122 -26.28 -3.26 15.48
CA ILE A 122 -24.92 -3.52 15.01
C ILE A 122 -23.94 -2.69 15.83
N PHE A 123 -22.78 -3.27 16.12
CA PHE A 123 -21.74 -2.69 16.96
C PHE A 123 -22.25 -2.41 18.37
N THR A 124 -22.95 -3.40 18.94
CA THR A 124 -23.54 -3.31 20.29
C THR A 124 -22.45 -3.05 21.33
N GLY A 125 -22.60 -1.98 22.11
CA GLY A 125 -21.62 -1.56 23.12
C GLY A 125 -20.44 -0.75 22.57
N LEU A 126 -20.39 -0.48 21.26
CA LEU A 126 -19.36 0.38 20.63
C LEU A 126 -19.76 1.86 20.58
N PHE A 127 -21.06 2.13 20.61
CA PHE A 127 -21.66 3.47 20.51
C PHE A 127 -22.76 3.66 21.57
N ASP A 128 -22.93 4.90 22.05
CA ASP A 128 -23.98 5.27 23.01
C ASP A 128 -25.40 5.03 22.45
N GLU A 129 -25.58 5.29 21.15
CA GLU A 129 -26.77 4.92 20.37
C GLU A 129 -26.36 3.87 19.32
N PRO A 130 -26.87 2.63 19.41
CA PRO A 130 -26.38 1.56 18.57
C PRO A 130 -26.88 1.70 17.13
N MET A 131 -26.03 1.34 16.17
CA MET A 131 -26.38 1.41 14.76
C MET A 131 -27.33 0.27 14.37
N ASN A 132 -28.04 0.39 13.26
CA ASN A 132 -28.91 -0.68 12.74
C ASN A 132 -28.76 -0.83 11.22
N PRO A 133 -29.19 -1.97 10.62
CA PRO A 133 -29.10 -2.21 9.17
C PRO A 133 -29.74 -1.11 8.31
N ARG A 134 -30.81 -0.48 8.80
CA ARG A 134 -31.52 0.58 8.08
C ARG A 134 -30.69 1.85 7.92
N PHE A 135 -29.89 2.22 8.92
CA PHE A 135 -28.96 3.35 8.81
C PHE A 135 -28.03 3.18 7.61
N PHE A 136 -27.45 1.99 7.44
CA PHE A 136 -26.60 1.66 6.30
C PHE A 136 -27.39 1.66 4.98
N TYR A 137 -28.56 1.02 4.94
CA TYR A 137 -29.37 0.91 3.71
C TYR A 137 -29.89 2.26 3.19
N TYR A 138 -30.36 3.16 4.06
CA TYR A 138 -30.88 4.47 3.67
C TYR A 138 -29.79 5.46 3.26
N ASN A 139 -28.57 5.33 3.81
CA ASN A 139 -27.42 6.15 3.43
C ASN A 139 -26.51 5.48 2.38
N ARG A 140 -26.94 4.35 1.80
CA ARG A 140 -26.07 3.44 1.03
C ARG A 140 -25.36 4.08 -0.15
N GLU A 141 -26.01 4.99 -0.86
CA GLU A 141 -25.41 5.61 -2.06
C GLU A 141 -24.15 6.41 -1.69
N PHE A 142 -24.23 7.20 -0.62
CA PHE A 142 -23.10 7.96 -0.09
C PHE A 142 -22.05 7.03 0.53
N MET A 143 -22.47 6.11 1.41
CA MET A 143 -21.55 5.22 2.13
C MET A 143 -20.79 4.30 1.19
N TYR A 144 -21.43 3.72 0.17
CA TYR A 144 -20.78 2.86 -0.80
C TYR A 144 -19.78 3.62 -1.66
N LYS A 145 -20.13 4.80 -2.15
CA LYS A 145 -19.21 5.68 -2.90
C LYS A 145 -17.97 6.02 -2.05
N ARG A 146 -18.15 6.36 -0.77
CA ARG A 146 -17.03 6.71 0.12
C ARG A 146 -16.18 5.50 0.48
N TYR A 147 -16.81 4.37 0.81
CA TYR A 147 -16.15 3.10 1.08
C TYR A 147 -15.28 2.64 -0.12
N MET A 148 -15.80 2.67 -1.35
CA MET A 148 -15.03 2.33 -2.55
C MET A 148 -13.82 3.24 -2.74
N HIS A 149 -13.99 4.55 -2.52
CA HIS A 149 -12.88 5.50 -2.59
C HIS A 149 -11.79 5.22 -1.54
N ILE A 150 -12.15 4.86 -0.31
CA ILE A 150 -11.18 4.47 0.75
C ILE A 150 -10.48 3.14 0.40
N MET A 151 -11.21 2.18 -0.20
CA MET A 151 -10.64 0.94 -0.69
C MET A 151 -9.51 1.21 -1.70
N GLU A 152 -9.80 2.00 -2.73
CA GLU A 152 -8.89 2.31 -3.85
C GLU A 152 -7.71 3.22 -3.44
N THR A 153 -7.96 4.26 -2.65
CA THR A 153 -6.95 5.29 -2.33
C THR A 153 -6.10 5.00 -1.10
N VAL A 154 -6.66 4.30 -0.10
CA VAL A 154 -5.99 4.02 1.17
C VAL A 154 -5.69 2.52 1.28
N CYS A 155 -6.73 1.68 1.31
CA CYS A 155 -6.58 0.28 1.73
C CYS A 155 -5.75 -0.55 0.74
N ASP A 156 -5.85 -0.29 -0.56
CA ASP A 156 -5.00 -0.93 -1.57
C ASP A 156 -3.55 -0.45 -1.53
N GLN A 157 -3.26 0.73 -0.98
CA GLN A 157 -1.88 1.21 -0.76
C GLN A 157 -1.27 0.62 0.53
N ILE A 158 -2.03 0.64 1.64
CA ILE A 158 -1.51 0.26 2.96
C ILE A 158 -1.57 -1.25 3.25
N PHE A 159 -2.46 -1.98 2.56
CA PHE A 159 -2.63 -3.44 2.67
C PHE A 159 -2.41 -4.21 1.36
N GLY A 160 -2.22 -3.53 0.22
CA GLY A 160 -1.98 -4.21 -1.05
C GLY A 160 -0.60 -4.86 -1.11
N GLU A 161 -0.50 -6.02 -1.75
CA GLU A 161 0.76 -6.48 -2.35
C GLU A 161 1.18 -5.44 -3.39
N THR A 162 2.38 -4.87 -3.24
CA THR A 162 2.76 -3.65 -3.96
C THR A 162 2.77 -3.88 -5.48
N LYS A 163 1.80 -3.32 -6.21
CA LYS A 163 2.06 -2.97 -7.61
C LYS A 163 3.06 -1.83 -7.60
N ALA A 164 4.22 -2.03 -8.21
CA ALA A 164 5.24 -0.98 -8.30
C ALA A 164 4.63 0.23 -9.01
N VAL A 165 4.57 1.37 -8.32
CA VAL A 165 4.17 2.64 -8.91
C VAL A 165 5.44 3.29 -9.46
N GLU A 166 5.50 3.42 -10.78
CA GLU A 166 6.53 4.17 -11.48
C GLU A 166 6.39 5.66 -11.15
N VAL A 167 7.50 6.33 -10.84
CA VAL A 167 7.55 7.78 -10.60
C VAL A 167 8.61 8.39 -11.50
N ASP A 168 8.18 9.33 -12.33
CA ASP A 168 9.02 10.16 -13.21
C ASP A 168 9.92 11.09 -12.38
N GLU A 169 11.24 10.91 -12.46
CA GLU A 169 12.25 11.67 -11.69
C GLU A 169 12.99 12.71 -12.56
N SER A 170 12.26 13.43 -13.43
CA SER A 170 12.85 14.34 -14.42
C SER A 170 13.16 15.78 -13.95
N SER A 171 12.82 16.16 -12.71
CA SER A 171 12.77 17.59 -12.31
C SER A 171 13.93 18.14 -11.44
N LEU A 172 14.93 17.35 -11.04
CA LEU A 172 15.99 17.81 -10.12
C LEU A 172 17.42 17.37 -10.47
N ARG A 173 18.03 17.96 -11.51
CA ARG A 173 19.50 18.12 -11.59
C ARG A 173 19.93 19.48 -12.14
N PRO A 174 20.92 20.17 -11.54
CA PRO A 174 21.53 21.37 -12.13
C PRO A 174 22.35 21.02 -13.38
N ALA A 175 22.31 21.90 -14.38
CA ALA A 175 23.10 21.74 -15.60
C ALA A 175 24.61 21.90 -15.32
N ILE A 176 25.40 20.91 -15.73
CA ILE A 176 26.85 21.00 -15.86
C ILE A 176 27.22 20.56 -17.28
N ASN A 177 27.47 21.52 -18.16
CA ASN A 177 28.03 21.27 -19.49
C ASN A 177 29.56 21.14 -19.40
N PRO A 178 30.15 20.16 -20.11
CA PRO A 178 31.15 20.46 -21.15
C PRO A 178 30.77 19.82 -22.51
N PHE A 179 30.89 20.51 -23.64
CA PHE A 179 32.02 20.43 -24.60
C PHE A 179 32.37 18.99 -25.06
N GLY A 180 32.37 18.62 -26.36
CA GLY A 180 32.04 19.34 -27.61
C GLY A 180 32.38 18.50 -28.87
N GLU A 181 32.08 19.04 -30.08
CA GLU A 181 32.55 18.62 -31.44
C GLU A 181 32.20 17.20 -31.97
N GLY A 182 31.85 16.95 -33.25
CA GLY A 182 31.56 17.81 -34.42
C GLY A 182 31.41 17.01 -35.75
N SER A 183 30.94 17.67 -36.85
CA SER A 183 30.98 17.27 -38.29
C SER A 183 30.24 15.98 -38.77
N SER A 184 29.17 16.05 -39.61
CA SER A 184 29.07 16.32 -41.08
C SER A 184 29.35 15.10 -41.99
N THR A 185 28.41 14.62 -42.83
CA THR A 185 28.11 15.00 -44.25
C THR A 185 27.05 13.99 -44.77
N GLY A 186 26.32 14.09 -45.90
CA GLY A 186 26.19 15.08 -46.98
C GLY A 186 24.97 14.73 -47.88
N HIS A 187 24.55 15.62 -48.79
CA HIS A 187 23.40 15.44 -49.72
C HIS A 187 23.82 14.85 -51.08
N GLU A 188 22.87 14.28 -51.85
CA GLU A 188 22.41 14.78 -53.19
C GLU A 188 21.50 13.78 -53.94
N GLY A 189 20.60 14.27 -54.83
CA GLY A 189 19.88 13.44 -55.82
C GLY A 189 18.42 13.86 -56.16
N VAL A 190 18.23 14.69 -57.19
CA VAL A 190 16.94 15.09 -57.82
C VAL A 190 16.84 14.34 -59.18
N ALA A 191 15.73 13.90 -59.80
CA ALA A 191 14.48 14.58 -60.16
C ALA A 191 13.38 13.63 -60.72
N VAL A 192 12.09 14.07 -60.70
CA VAL A 192 10.98 14.06 -61.73
C VAL A 192 10.98 12.93 -62.81
N TYR A 193 9.89 12.24 -63.23
CA TYR A 193 8.66 12.58 -64.02
C TYR A 193 7.70 11.35 -64.09
N ALA A 194 6.43 11.32 -64.56
CA ALA A 194 5.29 12.26 -64.71
C ALA A 194 4.04 11.49 -65.28
N ALA A 195 2.81 11.99 -65.08
CA ALA A 195 1.49 11.45 -65.57
C ALA A 195 1.07 10.05 -65.04
N GLY A 196 -0.20 9.62 -64.89
CA GLY A 196 -1.57 10.17 -65.09
C GLY A 196 -2.57 8.98 -65.14
N THR A 197 -3.89 9.02 -64.88
CA THR A 197 -4.89 10.06 -64.50
C THR A 197 -6.12 9.40 -63.79
N SER A 198 -7.17 10.18 -63.44
CA SER A 198 -8.64 9.87 -63.35
C SER A 198 -9.16 8.42 -63.15
N SER A 199 -10.21 8.10 -62.35
CA SER A 199 -11.30 8.94 -61.80
C SER A 199 -12.19 8.19 -60.75
N ARG A 200 -12.40 8.81 -59.57
CA ARG A 200 -13.73 9.09 -58.93
C ARG A 200 -14.62 7.96 -58.38
N ALA A 201 -14.69 7.83 -57.04
CA ALA A 201 -15.93 7.57 -56.27
C ALA A 201 -15.78 7.98 -54.78
N SER A 202 -16.84 8.54 -54.20
CA SER A 202 -16.92 9.27 -52.91
C SER A 202 -16.71 8.45 -51.61
N GLY A 203 -16.22 9.12 -50.54
CA GLY A 203 -16.27 8.62 -49.16
C GLY A 203 -15.47 9.42 -48.12
N GLN A 204 -16.12 10.37 -47.41
CA GLN A 204 -15.66 10.99 -46.15
C GLN A 204 -15.84 9.97 -44.98
N VAL A 205 -15.20 10.00 -43.79
CA VAL A 205 -14.25 10.93 -43.14
C VAL A 205 -13.61 10.25 -41.89
N ILE A 206 -12.49 10.81 -41.37
CA ILE A 206 -11.73 10.44 -40.14
C ILE A 206 -10.98 9.09 -40.18
N GLY A 207 -9.66 9.16 -39.98
CA GLY A 207 -8.77 8.01 -39.93
C GLY A 207 -8.47 7.54 -38.51
N GLU A 208 -8.30 6.23 -38.35
CA GLU A 208 -7.82 5.59 -37.13
C GLU A 208 -6.29 5.73 -37.05
N THR A 209 -5.79 6.47 -36.06
CA THR A 209 -4.35 6.49 -35.77
C THR A 209 -3.95 5.22 -35.03
N SER A 210 -3.25 4.34 -35.75
CA SER A 210 -2.57 3.17 -35.19
C SER A 210 -1.74 3.56 -33.96
N ARG A 211 -1.97 2.87 -32.83
CA ARG A 211 -1.20 3.05 -31.59
C ARG A 211 0.21 2.49 -31.77
N GLN A 212 1.09 3.27 -32.39
CA GLN A 212 2.53 2.98 -32.39
C GLN A 212 3.02 3.01 -30.93
N SER A 213 3.61 1.89 -30.50
CA SER A 213 4.20 1.75 -29.17
C SER A 213 5.36 2.74 -29.01
N SER A 214 5.22 3.71 -28.11
CA SER A 214 6.24 4.72 -27.80
C SER A 214 7.36 4.18 -26.90
N LEU A 215 7.85 2.99 -27.20
CA LEU A 215 8.96 2.35 -26.50
C LEU A 215 10.22 2.48 -27.36
N ASN A 216 11.32 2.92 -26.75
CA ASN A 216 12.61 2.96 -27.42
C ASN A 216 13.08 1.50 -27.66
N PRO A 217 13.34 1.07 -28.91
CA PRO A 217 13.84 -0.29 -29.19
C PRO A 217 15.23 -0.55 -28.58
N ASP A 218 15.99 0.51 -28.27
CA ASP A 218 17.30 0.42 -27.63
C ASP A 218 17.24 0.52 -26.09
N ALA A 219 16.04 0.42 -25.49
CA ALA A 219 15.90 0.42 -24.04
C ALA A 219 16.45 -0.88 -23.42
N SER A 220 17.31 -0.75 -22.41
CA SER A 220 17.77 -1.87 -21.60
C SER A 220 16.61 -2.59 -20.92
N GLU A 221 16.64 -3.92 -20.89
CA GLU A 221 15.59 -4.75 -20.30
C GLU A 221 15.36 -4.42 -18.81
N PHE A 222 14.07 -4.22 -18.44
CA PHE A 222 13.66 -3.79 -17.10
C PHE A 222 14.08 -4.81 -16.03
N ASN A 223 14.89 -4.37 -15.06
CA ASN A 223 15.46 -5.23 -14.03
C ASN A 223 15.18 -4.66 -12.62
N PRO A 224 14.19 -5.17 -11.87
CA PRO A 224 13.72 -4.58 -10.61
C PRO A 224 14.71 -4.70 -9.42
N GLY A 225 15.94 -5.17 -9.65
CA GLY A 225 16.97 -5.33 -8.61
C GLY A 225 17.70 -4.04 -8.17
N GLN A 226 17.37 -2.87 -8.73
CA GLN A 226 18.20 -1.66 -8.60
C GLN A 226 17.95 -0.76 -7.37
N THR A 227 17.05 -1.09 -6.44
CA THR A 227 17.13 -0.47 -5.11
C THR A 227 18.43 -0.92 -4.40
N PRO A 228 19.25 0.01 -3.84
CA PRO A 228 20.50 -0.36 -3.17
C PRO A 228 20.28 -1.45 -2.13
N GLU A 229 21.14 -2.49 -2.10
CA GLU A 229 20.98 -3.63 -1.18
C GLU A 229 20.79 -3.17 0.28
N ASP A 230 21.58 -2.18 0.68
CA ASP A 230 21.51 -1.52 1.98
C ASP A 230 20.11 -0.99 2.35
N SER A 231 19.33 -0.43 1.41
CA SER A 231 18.01 0.15 1.69
C SER A 231 16.87 -0.90 1.73
N ARG A 232 17.15 -2.11 1.23
CA ARG A 232 16.25 -3.28 1.28
C ARG A 232 16.77 -4.39 2.20
N THR A 233 17.73 -4.06 3.06
CA THR A 233 18.27 -4.96 4.09
C THR A 233 17.70 -4.68 5.47
N MET A 234 17.43 -5.72 6.25
CA MET A 234 17.20 -5.64 7.69
C MET A 234 18.32 -6.36 8.46
N PHE A 235 18.67 -5.81 9.62
CA PHE A 235 19.61 -6.44 10.55
C PHE A 235 18.84 -7.34 11.52
N LEU A 236 19.32 -8.56 11.70
CA LEU A 236 18.74 -9.60 12.56
C LEU A 236 19.65 -9.86 13.76
N THR A 237 19.10 -10.01 14.96
CA THR A 237 19.81 -10.46 16.16
C THR A 237 19.10 -11.68 16.74
N PHE A 238 19.84 -12.74 17.01
CA PHE A 238 19.33 -13.98 17.57
C PHE A 238 19.36 -13.97 19.10
N SER A 239 18.63 -14.90 19.70
CA SER A 239 18.72 -15.15 21.14
C SER A 239 19.96 -15.98 21.43
N LEU A 240 20.66 -15.65 22.54
CA LEU A 240 21.86 -16.37 22.97
C LEU A 240 21.57 -17.87 23.13
N GLY A 241 22.37 -18.74 22.49
CA GLY A 241 22.19 -20.19 22.51
C GLY A 241 21.07 -20.73 21.60
N TYR A 242 20.36 -19.87 20.86
CA TYR A 242 19.25 -20.24 19.98
C TYR A 242 19.33 -19.51 18.63
N PRO A 243 20.39 -19.73 17.83
CA PRO A 243 20.47 -19.20 16.47
C PRO A 243 19.34 -19.75 15.59
N LEU A 244 18.91 -18.95 14.62
CA LEU A 244 18.01 -19.38 13.56
C LEU A 244 18.83 -19.77 12.32
N SER A 245 18.44 -20.85 11.64
CA SER A 245 19.04 -21.22 10.36
C SER A 245 18.63 -20.25 9.24
N ARG A 246 19.33 -20.32 8.11
CA ARG A 246 18.98 -19.55 6.91
C ARG A 246 17.55 -19.84 6.46
N ASP A 247 17.17 -21.11 6.49
CA ASP A 247 15.88 -21.59 5.99
C ASP A 247 14.76 -21.25 6.98
N GLU A 248 14.98 -21.36 8.31
CA GLU A 248 14.01 -20.90 9.32
C GLU A 248 13.66 -19.41 9.17
N ILE A 249 14.62 -18.59 8.73
CA ILE A 249 14.42 -17.17 8.46
C ILE A 249 13.67 -16.96 7.14
N ILE A 250 14.04 -17.67 6.08
CA ILE A 250 13.37 -17.60 4.77
C ILE A 250 11.91 -18.02 4.92
N ASP A 251 11.64 -19.18 5.50
CA ASP A 251 10.28 -19.72 5.66
C ASP A 251 9.39 -18.78 6.47
N PHE A 252 9.91 -18.20 7.56
CA PHE A 252 9.17 -17.26 8.39
C PHE A 252 8.79 -15.98 7.65
N PHE A 253 9.73 -15.35 6.96
CA PHE A 253 9.42 -14.10 6.23
C PHE A 253 8.63 -14.36 4.95
N THR A 254 8.85 -15.49 4.27
CA THR A 254 8.06 -15.88 3.09
C THR A 254 6.61 -16.22 3.45
N SER A 255 6.39 -16.98 4.53
CA SER A 255 5.03 -17.30 5.01
C SER A 255 4.26 -16.07 5.49
N ASN A 256 4.95 -14.98 5.87
CA ASN A 256 4.31 -13.77 6.40
C ASN A 256 4.22 -12.63 5.38
N CYS A 257 5.02 -12.63 4.31
CA CYS A 257 5.14 -11.51 3.37
C CYS A 257 5.15 -11.90 1.88
N GLY A 258 4.97 -13.19 1.54
CA GLY A 258 5.11 -13.71 0.18
C GLY A 258 6.56 -13.93 -0.24
N GLU A 259 6.80 -14.29 -1.50
CA GLU A 259 8.14 -14.59 -2.05
C GLU A 259 8.97 -13.31 -2.27
N VAL A 260 9.32 -12.64 -1.16
CA VAL A 260 10.00 -11.34 -1.16
C VAL A 260 11.42 -11.40 -0.62
N VAL A 261 11.90 -12.57 -0.18
CA VAL A 261 13.24 -12.76 0.38
C VAL A 261 14.23 -13.05 -0.75
N GLN A 262 15.15 -12.13 -1.03
CA GLN A 262 16.18 -12.35 -2.05
C GLN A 262 17.39 -13.10 -1.47
N ASN A 263 17.83 -12.74 -0.25
CA ASN A 263 18.94 -13.44 0.39
C ASN A 263 18.89 -13.33 1.92
N VAL A 264 19.54 -14.27 2.59
CA VAL A 264 19.78 -14.26 4.04
C VAL A 264 21.24 -14.60 4.29
N PHE A 265 21.92 -13.71 5.02
CA PHE A 265 23.29 -13.85 5.49
C PHE A 265 23.29 -14.07 7.00
N ILE A 266 24.08 -15.01 7.49
CA ILE A 266 24.29 -15.26 8.91
C ILE A 266 25.77 -14.99 9.21
N GLU A 267 26.06 -14.48 10.41
CA GLU A 267 27.43 -14.30 10.90
C GLU A 267 28.25 -15.60 10.79
N SER A 268 29.45 -15.52 10.22
CA SER A 268 30.40 -16.63 10.24
C SER A 268 31.20 -16.58 11.54
N THR A 269 31.07 -17.61 12.37
CA THR A 269 31.67 -17.69 13.70
C THR A 269 32.83 -18.69 13.76
N GLN A 270 33.65 -18.57 14.82
CA GLN A 270 34.65 -19.59 15.14
C GLN A 270 33.95 -20.92 15.51
N PRO A 271 34.58 -22.08 15.24
CA PRO A 271 34.03 -23.38 15.64
C PRO A 271 33.64 -23.41 17.13
N GLY A 272 32.42 -23.86 17.41
CA GLY A 272 31.87 -23.92 18.77
C GLY A 272 31.29 -22.61 19.33
N LYS A 273 31.14 -21.56 18.51
CA LYS A 273 30.36 -20.35 18.87
C LYS A 273 29.12 -20.22 17.99
N ASP A 274 27.97 -19.98 18.61
CA ASP A 274 26.74 -19.68 17.87
C ASP A 274 26.80 -18.29 17.22
N PRO A 275 26.26 -18.11 16.00
CA PRO A 275 26.09 -16.81 15.39
C PRO A 275 25.10 -15.97 16.20
N GLN A 276 25.40 -14.68 16.39
CA GLN A 276 24.58 -13.77 17.18
C GLN A 276 23.72 -12.85 16.31
N PHE A 277 24.12 -12.64 15.05
CA PHE A 277 23.39 -11.79 14.13
C PHE A 277 23.38 -12.32 12.70
N GLY A 278 22.49 -11.72 11.91
CA GLY A 278 22.36 -11.95 10.48
C GLY A 278 21.83 -10.71 9.77
N ARG A 279 21.59 -10.86 8.48
CA ARG A 279 20.94 -9.87 7.61
C ARG A 279 20.00 -10.57 6.66
N ILE A 280 18.86 -9.96 6.41
CA ILE A 280 17.93 -10.39 5.37
C ILE A 280 17.81 -9.28 4.34
N VAL A 281 17.91 -9.65 3.06
CA VAL A 281 17.79 -8.78 1.90
C VAL A 281 16.47 -9.10 1.21
N PHE A 282 15.61 -8.11 1.08
CA PHE A 282 14.32 -8.23 0.40
C PHE A 282 14.40 -7.80 -1.06
N ALA A 283 13.50 -8.30 -1.90
CA ALA A 283 13.38 -7.92 -3.31
C ALA A 283 13.16 -6.41 -3.49
N ASN A 284 12.44 -5.75 -2.57
CA ASN A 284 12.25 -4.30 -2.53
C ASN A 284 12.30 -3.77 -1.08
N SER A 285 12.60 -2.48 -0.93
CA SER A 285 12.69 -1.81 0.38
C SER A 285 11.35 -1.64 1.09
N LEU A 286 10.22 -1.66 0.35
CA LEU A 286 8.87 -1.48 0.90
C LEU A 286 8.40 -2.66 1.75
N VAL A 287 9.09 -3.80 1.71
CA VAL A 287 8.91 -4.92 2.64
C VAL A 287 9.29 -4.53 4.08
N ILE A 288 10.33 -3.71 4.28
CA ILE A 288 10.82 -3.34 5.61
C ILE A 288 9.76 -2.65 6.48
N PRO A 289 9.08 -1.56 6.04
CA PRO A 289 8.02 -0.93 6.83
C PRO A 289 6.73 -1.77 6.94
N ARG A 290 6.62 -2.90 6.22
CA ARG A 290 5.59 -3.94 6.41
C ARG A 290 5.98 -4.88 7.53
N VAL A 291 7.15 -5.51 7.42
CA VAL A 291 7.72 -6.41 8.43
C VAL A 291 7.83 -5.73 9.80
N LEU A 292 8.33 -4.49 9.85
CA LEU A 292 8.50 -3.74 11.09
C LEU A 292 7.25 -2.98 11.53
N ASN A 293 6.15 -3.04 10.77
CA ASN A 293 4.88 -2.33 11.06
C ASN A 293 5.12 -0.84 11.43
N GLY A 294 5.81 -0.11 10.56
CA GLY A 294 6.18 1.30 10.75
C GLY A 294 7.24 1.58 11.83
N GLN A 295 7.63 0.60 12.65
CA GLN A 295 8.65 0.80 13.69
C GLN A 295 10.08 0.69 13.12
N THR A 296 11.07 1.17 13.88
CA THR A 296 12.50 0.99 13.53
C THR A 296 13.05 -0.38 13.93
N LYS A 297 12.32 -1.11 14.79
CA LYS A 297 12.65 -2.46 15.29
C LYS A 297 11.39 -3.24 15.64
N ALA A 298 11.45 -4.57 15.54
CA ALA A 298 10.41 -5.50 15.95
C ALA A 298 11.01 -6.76 16.58
N LYS A 299 10.20 -7.46 17.39
CA LYS A 299 10.55 -8.77 17.98
C LYS A 299 9.57 -9.82 17.45
N PHE A 300 10.10 -10.93 16.96
CA PHE A 300 9.36 -12.06 16.42
C PHE A 300 9.60 -13.33 17.24
N MET A 301 8.72 -14.30 17.06
CA MET A 301 8.85 -15.67 17.56
C MET A 301 8.90 -16.60 16.35
N VAL A 302 10.03 -17.26 16.12
CA VAL A 302 10.27 -18.17 15.00
C VAL A 302 10.67 -19.52 15.57
N ASN A 303 9.90 -20.58 15.31
CA ASN A 303 10.14 -21.92 15.88
C ASN A 303 10.42 -21.93 17.40
N ARG A 304 9.67 -21.13 18.16
CA ARG A 304 9.84 -20.88 19.63
C ARG A 304 11.14 -20.17 20.04
N LYS A 305 11.98 -19.75 19.10
CA LYS A 305 13.16 -18.89 19.32
C LYS A 305 12.75 -17.42 19.14
N HIS A 306 13.34 -16.50 19.91
CA HIS A 306 13.12 -15.07 19.68
C HIS A 306 14.11 -14.50 18.67
N LEU A 307 13.57 -13.74 17.71
CA LEU A 307 14.32 -12.99 16.70
C LEU A 307 14.05 -11.50 16.91
N TRP A 308 15.10 -10.69 17.04
CA TRP A 308 14.99 -9.24 16.90
C TRP A 308 15.35 -8.83 15.49
N ALA A 309 14.58 -7.94 14.89
CA ALA A 309 14.91 -7.34 13.61
C ALA A 309 14.80 -5.82 13.67
N ARG A 310 15.61 -5.13 12.88
CA ARG A 310 15.62 -3.66 12.77
C ARG A 310 16.07 -3.20 11.39
N ILE A 311 15.78 -1.94 11.07
CA ILE A 311 16.31 -1.28 9.87
C ILE A 311 17.84 -1.42 9.87
N TYR A 312 18.40 -1.86 8.74
CA TYR A 312 19.85 -1.94 8.58
C TYR A 312 20.44 -0.52 8.48
N VAL A 313 21.53 -0.29 9.21
CA VAL A 313 22.29 0.97 9.13
C VAL A 313 23.63 0.65 8.47
N PRO A 314 23.87 1.16 7.25
CA PRO A 314 25.15 0.97 6.58
C PRO A 314 26.30 1.53 7.42
N ARG A 315 27.31 0.70 7.69
CA ARG A 315 28.59 1.23 8.15
C ARG A 315 29.25 1.93 6.97
N ARG A 316 29.40 3.26 7.06
CA ARG A 316 30.28 4.01 6.16
C ARG A 316 31.64 3.30 6.18
N ARG A 317 32.08 2.77 5.03
CA ARG A 317 33.49 2.36 4.89
C ARG A 317 34.29 3.66 4.97
N GLY A 318 35.08 3.82 6.02
CA GLY A 318 36.13 4.83 6.01
C GLY A 318 37.07 4.50 4.84
N SER A 319 37.42 5.50 4.06
CA SER A 319 38.49 5.40 3.07
C SER A 319 39.80 5.17 3.82
N SER A 320 40.23 3.91 3.85
CA SER A 320 41.57 3.47 4.25
C SER A 320 42.52 3.52 3.05
#